data_AF-A0AA96MXC5-F1
#
_entry.id   AF-A0AA96MXC5-F1
#
_cell.length_a   1.000
_cell.length_b   1.000
_cell.length_c   1.000
_cell.angle_alpha   90.00
_cell.angle_beta   90.00
_cell.angle_gamma   90.00
#
_symmetry.space_group_name_H-M   'P 1'
#
loop_
_entity.id
_entity.type
_entity.pdbx_description
1 polymer ?
#
loop_
_entity_poly.entity_id
_entity_poly.type
_entity_poly.pdbx_seq_one_letter_code
_entity_poly.pdbx_strand_id
1 'polypeptide(L)'
;MGVICPCGVIVQNPQDPNDEAVSTSNNVQFEGQGGTITGDLFYRANICVTRLETSTLTLRFEDTETPDENNFTFTANAFTSVVCTQQGQNCSIEVTGTGTINGGMENFSFEAVFRDMVGQAQVDDVQSFEITGFFNQTGAAPIDQGSIIAQGCQEV
;
A
#
# COMPACT_ATOMS: atom_id res chain seq x y z
N MET A 1 16.59 14.72 -18.76
CA MET A 1 17.22 14.32 -17.48
C MET A 1 16.07 13.99 -16.53
N GLY A 2 15.82 12.70 -16.30
CA GLY A 2 14.72 12.26 -15.43
C GLY A 2 15.06 12.60 -13.98
N VAL A 3 14.08 13.11 -13.23
CA VAL A 3 14.25 13.36 -11.80
C VAL A 3 14.40 12.02 -11.12
N ILE A 4 15.55 11.80 -10.49
CA ILE A 4 15.84 10.60 -9.70
C ILE A 4 15.01 10.69 -8.42
N CYS A 5 14.30 9.63 -8.09
CA CYS A 5 13.64 9.51 -6.80
C CYS A 5 14.61 8.88 -5.80
N PRO A 6 15.10 9.63 -4.78
CA PRO A 6 16.05 9.09 -3.82
C PRO A 6 15.40 8.16 -2.79
N CYS A 7 14.08 8.23 -2.62
CA CYS A 7 13.30 7.32 -1.81
C CYS A 7 11.84 7.36 -2.27
N GLY A 8 11.26 6.19 -2.55
CA GLY A 8 9.89 6.08 -3.04
C GLY A 8 9.51 4.64 -3.29
N VAL A 9 8.28 4.43 -3.76
CA VAL A 9 7.76 3.11 -4.09
C VAL A 9 6.79 3.23 -5.26
N ILE A 10 6.87 2.25 -6.18
CA ILE A 10 5.82 1.97 -7.14
C ILE A 10 5.16 0.66 -6.73
N VAL A 11 3.84 0.66 -6.66
CA VAL A 11 3.02 -0.55 -6.45
C VAL A 11 2.04 -0.67 -7.60
N GLN A 12 2.08 -1.78 -8.33
CA GLN A 12 1.25 -2.05 -9.51
C GLN A 12 1.24 -3.56 -9.83
N ASN A 13 0.32 -4.01 -10.67
CA ASN A 13 0.35 -5.39 -11.17
C ASN A 13 1.59 -5.61 -12.07
N PRO A 14 2.42 -6.64 -11.83
CA PRO A 14 3.64 -6.88 -12.60
C PRO A 14 3.36 -7.38 -14.03
N GLN A 15 2.18 -7.94 -14.30
CA GLN A 15 1.76 -8.40 -15.63
C GLN A 15 1.13 -7.27 -16.46
N ASP A 16 0.40 -6.35 -15.83
CA ASP A 16 -0.15 -5.16 -16.47
C ASP A 16 0.05 -3.91 -15.58
N PRO A 17 0.96 -2.99 -15.94
CA PRO A 17 1.25 -1.80 -15.13
C PRO A 17 0.07 -0.81 -15.01
N ASN A 18 -1.01 -1.02 -15.77
CA ASN A 18 -2.24 -0.22 -15.65
C ASN A 18 -3.22 -0.79 -14.61
N ASP A 19 -2.93 -1.97 -14.05
CA ASP A 19 -3.77 -2.68 -13.09
C ASP A 19 -3.19 -2.64 -11.66
N GLU A 20 -4.01 -2.97 -10.68
CA GLU A 20 -3.66 -2.94 -9.25
C GLU A 20 -2.97 -4.24 -8.83
N ALA A 21 -2.00 -4.16 -7.92
CA ALA A 21 -1.45 -5.37 -7.30
C ALA A 21 -2.48 -5.96 -6.33
N VAL A 22 -2.71 -7.27 -6.38
CA VAL A 22 -3.79 -7.91 -5.62
C VAL A 22 -3.22 -8.88 -4.60
N SER A 23 -3.70 -8.78 -3.36
CA SER A 23 -3.56 -9.81 -2.34
C SER A 23 -4.94 -10.39 -2.04
N THR A 24 -5.11 -11.70 -2.24
CA THR A 24 -6.42 -12.35 -2.11
C THR A 24 -6.63 -12.99 -0.74
N SER A 25 -7.88 -13.03 -0.26
CA SER A 25 -8.29 -13.77 0.94
C SER A 25 -7.58 -13.31 2.23
N ASN A 26 -7.47 -12.01 2.42
CA ASN A 26 -6.88 -11.39 3.60
C ASN A 26 -7.91 -11.18 4.70
N ASN A 27 -7.52 -11.47 5.94
CA ASN A 27 -8.28 -11.07 7.12
C ASN A 27 -7.93 -9.61 7.45
N VAL A 28 -8.94 -8.76 7.54
CA VAL A 28 -8.79 -7.33 7.88
C VAL A 28 -9.70 -6.97 9.04
N GLN A 29 -9.40 -5.85 9.71
CA GLN A 29 -10.21 -5.35 10.81
C GLN A 29 -10.72 -3.95 10.50
N PHE A 30 -11.99 -3.71 10.83
CA PHE A 30 -12.62 -2.40 10.76
C PHE A 30 -12.87 -1.86 12.17
N GLU A 31 -12.67 -0.55 12.35
CA GLU A 31 -12.90 0.11 13.63
C GLU A 31 -14.39 0.02 14.01
N GLY A 32 -14.65 -0.34 15.27
CA GLY A 32 -16.01 -0.48 15.79
C GLY A 32 -16.73 -1.77 15.39
N GLN A 33 -16.12 -2.64 14.59
CA GLN A 33 -16.64 -3.97 14.28
C GLN A 33 -15.90 -5.05 15.09
N GLY A 34 -16.63 -6.08 15.52
CA GLY A 34 -16.05 -7.20 16.26
C GLY A 34 -15.60 -8.31 15.32
N GLY A 35 -14.33 -8.72 15.41
CA GLY A 35 -13.75 -9.79 14.58
C GLY A 35 -12.94 -9.27 13.40
N THR A 36 -12.63 -10.17 12.47
CA THR A 36 -12.00 -9.87 11.18
C THR A 36 -12.97 -10.19 10.06
N ILE A 37 -12.81 -9.51 8.93
CA ILE A 37 -13.55 -9.75 7.69
C ILE A 37 -12.56 -10.26 6.65
N THR A 38 -12.94 -11.30 5.90
CA THR A 38 -12.11 -11.81 4.81
C THR A 38 -12.42 -11.11 3.49
N GLY A 39 -11.39 -10.61 2.81
CA GLY A 39 -11.55 -10.01 1.49
C GLY A 39 -10.26 -9.84 0.71
N ASP A 40 -10.38 -9.30 -0.49
CA ASP A 40 -9.28 -9.04 -1.39
C ASP A 40 -8.81 -7.59 -1.26
N LEU A 41 -7.50 -7.38 -1.26
CA LEU A 41 -6.85 -6.08 -1.15
C LEU A 41 -6.17 -5.74 -2.47
N PHE A 42 -6.49 -4.55 -3.00
CA PHE A 42 -5.98 -4.03 -4.25
C PHE A 42 -5.16 -2.78 -3.96
N TYR A 43 -3.88 -2.82 -4.34
CA TYR A 43 -2.92 -1.78 -4.04
C TYR A 43 -2.43 -1.12 -5.32
N ARG A 44 -2.35 0.21 -5.28
CA ARG A 44 -1.65 0.98 -6.30
C ARG A 44 -0.96 2.18 -5.68
N ALA A 45 0.31 2.37 -6.02
CA ALA A 45 1.05 3.52 -5.53
C ALA A 45 2.10 3.97 -6.54
N ASN A 46 2.33 5.27 -6.58
CA ASN A 46 3.47 5.88 -7.24
C ASN A 46 3.89 7.06 -6.37
N ILE A 47 4.85 6.82 -5.50
CA ILE A 47 5.24 7.74 -4.44
C ILE A 47 6.71 8.05 -4.56
N CYS A 48 7.04 9.34 -4.46
CA CYS A 48 8.41 9.80 -4.42
C CYS A 48 8.60 10.93 -3.41
N VAL A 49 9.62 10.81 -2.54
CA VAL A 49 9.92 11.78 -1.48
C VAL A 49 10.19 13.20 -1.99
N THR A 50 10.67 13.35 -3.23
CA THR A 50 10.93 14.66 -3.84
C THR A 50 9.72 15.26 -4.57
N ARG A 51 8.60 14.54 -4.61
CA ARG A 51 7.39 14.88 -5.38
C ARG A 51 6.12 14.42 -4.68
N LEU A 52 6.03 14.67 -3.38
CA LEU A 52 4.89 14.25 -2.55
C LEU A 52 3.57 14.80 -3.09
N GLU A 53 3.57 16.00 -3.64
CA GLU A 53 2.40 16.68 -4.20
C GLU A 53 1.84 16.05 -5.48
N THR A 54 2.64 15.24 -6.19
CA THR A 54 2.20 14.47 -7.37
C THR A 54 2.18 12.98 -7.13
N SER A 55 2.53 12.55 -5.91
CA SER A 55 2.50 11.14 -5.52
C SER A 55 1.05 10.68 -5.44
N THR A 56 0.82 9.38 -5.67
CA THR A 56 -0.51 8.78 -5.63
C THR A 56 -0.46 7.47 -4.86
N LEU A 57 -1.54 7.18 -4.13
CA LEU A 57 -1.75 5.93 -3.43
C LEU A 57 -3.25 5.65 -3.37
N THR A 58 -3.63 4.44 -3.75
CA THR A 58 -4.98 3.91 -3.55
C THR A 58 -4.92 2.52 -2.94
N LEU A 59 -5.83 2.28 -2.02
CA LEU A 59 -6.12 0.96 -1.47
C LEU A 59 -7.59 0.69 -1.70
N ARG A 60 -7.94 -0.44 -2.29
CA ARG A 60 -9.32 -0.91 -2.40
C ARG A 60 -9.46 -2.25 -1.71
N PHE A 61 -10.55 -2.43 -0.98
CA PHE A 61 -10.90 -3.66 -0.32
C PHE A 61 -12.23 -4.18 -0.85
N GLU A 62 -12.28 -5.46 -1.19
CA GLU A 62 -13.50 -6.17 -1.58
C GLU A 62 -13.79 -7.32 -0.61
N ASP A 63 -14.88 -7.20 0.12
CA ASP A 63 -15.41 -8.20 1.04
C ASP A 63 -15.86 -9.46 0.27
N THR A 64 -15.31 -10.61 0.67
CA THR A 64 -15.62 -11.91 0.06
C THR A 64 -16.57 -12.76 0.91
N GLU A 65 -16.80 -12.38 2.17
CA GLU A 65 -17.68 -13.08 3.13
C GLU A 65 -19.10 -12.51 3.11
N THR A 66 -19.22 -11.18 3.15
CA THR A 66 -20.48 -10.46 2.97
C THR A 66 -20.31 -9.42 1.86
N PRO A 67 -20.40 -9.86 0.58
CA PRO A 67 -20.17 -8.98 -0.56
C PRO A 67 -20.94 -7.68 -0.46
N ASP A 68 -20.23 -6.57 -0.71
CA ASP A 68 -20.71 -5.18 -0.71
C ASP A 68 -20.98 -4.53 0.66
N GLU A 69 -20.80 -5.23 1.78
CA GLU A 69 -21.04 -4.64 3.11
C GLU A 69 -19.87 -3.76 3.57
N ASN A 70 -18.64 -4.23 3.40
CA ASN A 70 -17.43 -3.55 3.90
C ASN A 70 -16.51 -3.04 2.78
N ASN A 71 -16.97 -3.08 1.53
CA ASN A 71 -16.20 -2.62 0.38
C ASN A 71 -15.85 -1.13 0.53
N PHE A 72 -14.57 -0.80 0.32
CA PHE A 72 -14.15 0.59 0.29
C PHE A 72 -12.98 0.83 -0.65
N THR A 73 -12.84 2.08 -1.07
CA THR A 73 -11.66 2.59 -1.76
C THR A 73 -11.12 3.77 -0.99
N PHE A 74 -9.90 3.64 -0.49
CA PHE A 74 -9.13 4.73 0.10
C PHE A 74 -8.26 5.37 -0.96
N THR A 75 -8.27 6.70 -0.99
CA THR A 75 -7.42 7.53 -1.87
C THR A 75 -6.64 8.50 -1.03
N ALA A 76 -5.30 8.42 -1.08
CA ALA A 76 -4.43 9.38 -0.42
C ALA A 76 -4.53 10.75 -1.11
N ASN A 77 -4.72 11.80 -0.30
CA ASN A 77 -4.84 13.19 -0.74
C ASN A 77 -3.55 13.98 -0.50
N ALA A 78 -2.82 13.62 0.56
CA ALA A 78 -1.55 14.25 0.91
C ALA A 78 -0.61 13.25 1.57
N PHE A 79 0.69 13.41 1.33
CA PHE A 79 1.74 12.61 1.94
C PHE A 79 2.56 13.49 2.88
N THR A 80 2.76 13.02 4.10
CA THR A 80 3.52 13.73 5.14
C THR A 80 4.97 13.25 5.22
N SER A 81 5.21 11.95 5.03
CA SER A 81 6.55 11.38 5.08
C SER A 81 6.65 10.16 4.18
N VAL A 82 7.87 9.95 3.65
CA VAL A 82 8.28 8.74 2.94
C VAL A 82 9.66 8.39 3.44
N VAL A 83 9.80 7.24 4.08
CA VAL A 83 11.04 6.80 4.72
C VAL A 83 11.44 5.45 4.14
N CYS A 84 12.62 5.40 3.52
CA CYS A 84 13.19 4.17 3.00
C CYS A 84 14.23 3.65 3.98
N THR A 85 14.08 2.39 4.39
CA THR A 85 14.98 1.69 5.29
C THR A 85 15.49 0.43 4.61
N GLN A 86 16.80 0.37 4.38
CA GLN A 86 17.44 -0.83 3.86
C GLN A 86 17.48 -1.91 4.96
N GLN A 87 16.97 -3.10 4.65
CA GLN A 87 16.94 -4.27 5.54
C GLN A 87 17.69 -5.42 4.88
N GLY A 88 19.02 -5.37 4.97
CA GLY A 88 19.89 -6.30 4.25
C GLY A 88 19.81 -6.06 2.75
N GLN A 89 19.32 -7.04 2.00
CA GLN A 89 19.08 -6.92 0.55
C GLN A 89 17.70 -6.34 0.22
N ASN A 90 16.78 -6.29 1.18
CA ASN A 90 15.42 -5.81 0.95
C ASN A 90 15.31 -4.32 1.26
N CYS A 91 14.28 -3.67 0.72
CA CYS A 91 13.93 -2.31 1.10
C CYS A 91 12.54 -2.24 1.73
N SER A 92 12.45 -1.60 2.89
CA SER A 92 11.18 -1.23 3.52
C SER A 92 10.91 0.26 3.26
N ILE A 93 9.73 0.58 2.74
CA ILE A 93 9.28 1.94 2.45
C ILE A 93 8.05 2.21 3.30
N GLU A 94 8.22 3.08 4.29
CA GLU A 94 7.13 3.57 5.14
C GLU A 94 6.60 4.88 4.56
N VAL A 95 5.29 4.95 4.39
CA VAL A 95 4.57 6.08 3.83
C VAL A 95 3.50 6.50 4.83
N THR A 96 3.49 7.78 5.18
CA THR A 96 2.43 8.36 6.01
C THR A 96 1.78 9.54 5.32
N GLY A 97 0.51 9.78 5.63
CA GLY A 97 -0.22 10.90 5.07
C GLY A 97 -1.67 10.95 5.50
N THR A 98 -2.48 11.60 4.66
CA THR A 98 -3.94 11.64 4.82
C THR A 98 -4.65 11.32 3.53
N GLY A 99 -5.87 10.81 3.64
CA GLY A 99 -6.71 10.47 2.48
C GLY A 99 -8.18 10.35 2.83
N THR A 100 -8.98 9.99 1.84
CA THR A 100 -10.44 9.88 1.94
C THR A 100 -10.89 8.48 1.59
N ILE A 101 -12.03 8.08 2.15
CA ILE A 101 -12.66 6.79 1.87
C ILE A 101 -13.87 7.04 0.98
N ASN A 102 -13.99 6.30 -0.13
CA ASN A 102 -15.09 6.37 -1.10
C ASN A 102 -15.37 7.80 -1.61
N GLY A 103 -14.34 8.66 -1.67
CA GLY A 103 -14.47 10.07 -2.06
C GLY A 103 -15.25 10.93 -1.06
N GLY A 104 -15.38 10.49 0.19
CA GLY A 104 -16.01 11.25 1.27
C GLY A 104 -15.26 12.55 1.60
N MET A 105 -15.89 13.39 2.44
CA MET A 105 -15.30 14.67 2.86
C MET A 105 -14.39 14.55 4.08
N GLU A 106 -14.45 13.43 4.81
CA GLU A 106 -13.62 13.19 5.99
C GLU A 106 -12.23 12.72 5.57
N ASN A 107 -11.20 13.36 6.13
CA ASN A 107 -9.80 12.97 5.92
C ASN A 107 -9.33 12.10 7.09
N PHE A 108 -8.77 10.95 6.76
CA PHE A 108 -8.19 10.00 7.69
C PHE A 108 -6.67 10.02 7.55
N SER A 109 -5.97 9.94 8.69
CA SER A 109 -4.54 9.64 8.67
C SER A 109 -4.32 8.19 8.28
N PHE A 110 -3.23 7.92 7.56
CA PHE A 110 -2.84 6.56 7.22
C PHE A 110 -1.33 6.35 7.40
N GLU A 111 -0.97 5.08 7.60
CA GLU A 111 0.39 4.56 7.58
C GLU A 111 0.40 3.28 6.72
N ALA A 112 1.33 3.22 5.77
CA ALA A 112 1.51 2.05 4.91
C ALA A 112 2.99 1.69 4.83
N VAL A 113 3.31 0.40 5.01
CA VAL A 113 4.67 -0.11 4.94
C VAL A 113 4.76 -1.13 3.82
N PHE A 114 5.52 -0.80 2.79
CA PHE A 114 5.79 -1.65 1.64
C PHE A 114 7.16 -2.29 1.77
N ARG A 115 7.29 -3.58 1.46
CA ARG A 115 8.59 -4.24 1.41
C ARG A 115 8.85 -4.81 0.01
N ASP A 116 9.85 -4.24 -0.65
CA ASP A 116 10.44 -4.79 -1.88
C ASP A 116 11.41 -5.91 -1.47
N MET A 117 11.10 -7.14 -1.89
CA MET A 117 11.86 -8.33 -1.56
C MET A 117 12.82 -8.67 -2.72
N VAL A 118 14.11 -8.41 -2.52
CA VAL A 118 15.14 -8.69 -3.53
C VAL A 118 15.59 -10.16 -3.42
N GLY A 119 15.62 -10.89 -4.54
CA GLY A 119 16.20 -12.24 -4.65
C GLY A 119 15.20 -13.36 -4.96
N GLN A 120 15.53 -14.61 -4.58
CA GLN A 120 14.70 -15.82 -4.78
C GLN A 120 13.41 -15.85 -3.92
N ALA A 121 13.05 -14.75 -3.26
CA ALA A 121 11.78 -14.64 -2.56
C ALA A 121 10.63 -14.77 -3.58
N GLN A 122 9.59 -15.52 -3.24
CA GLN A 122 8.50 -15.82 -4.18
C GLN A 122 7.44 -14.72 -4.26
N VAL A 123 7.42 -13.76 -3.33
CA VAL A 123 6.37 -12.73 -3.20
C VAL A 123 6.92 -11.42 -2.63
N ASP A 124 6.38 -10.30 -3.12
CA ASP A 124 6.49 -9.00 -2.46
C ASP A 124 5.44 -8.92 -1.34
N ASP A 125 5.57 -7.97 -0.42
CA ASP A 125 4.70 -7.94 0.76
C ASP A 125 4.39 -6.52 1.23
N VAL A 126 3.11 -6.20 1.33
CA VAL A 126 2.62 -5.04 2.06
C VAL A 126 2.58 -5.42 3.54
N GLN A 127 3.59 -4.98 4.29
CA GLN A 127 3.76 -5.36 5.70
C GLN A 127 2.62 -4.87 6.59
N SER A 128 2.11 -3.68 6.32
CA SER A 128 0.98 -3.09 7.02
C SER A 128 0.33 -2.00 6.18
N PHE A 129 -0.98 -1.85 6.37
CA PHE A 129 -1.74 -0.69 5.91
C PHE A 129 -2.79 -0.36 6.97
N GLU A 130 -2.64 0.79 7.63
CA GLU A 130 -3.56 1.28 8.65
C GLU A 130 -4.15 2.61 8.22
N ILE A 131 -5.47 2.73 8.31
CA ILE A 131 -6.22 3.98 8.21
C ILE A 131 -6.78 4.25 9.60
N THR A 132 -6.19 5.22 10.30
CA THR A 132 -6.46 5.47 11.73
C THR A 132 -7.96 5.71 11.96
N GLY A 133 -8.55 4.91 12.85
CA GLY A 133 -9.97 5.01 13.21
C GLY A 133 -10.93 4.43 12.17
N PHE A 134 -10.44 3.68 11.18
CA PHE A 134 -11.29 3.06 10.16
C PHE A 134 -10.90 1.62 9.82
N PHE A 135 -9.66 1.37 9.41
CA PHE A 135 -9.25 0.09 8.82
C PHE A 135 -7.84 -0.30 9.25
N ASN A 136 -7.63 -1.59 9.47
CA ASN A 136 -6.33 -2.17 9.74
C ASN A 136 -6.16 -3.48 8.96
N GLN A 137 -5.16 -3.51 8.09
CA GLN A 137 -4.69 -4.74 7.47
C GLN A 137 -3.99 -5.59 8.53
N THR A 138 -4.65 -6.65 9.00
CA THR A 138 -4.11 -7.47 10.09
C THR A 138 -2.96 -8.36 9.61
N GLY A 139 -1.74 -7.82 9.67
CA GLY A 139 -0.52 -8.51 9.27
C GLY A 139 -0.11 -8.28 7.83
N ALA A 140 0.90 -9.04 7.40
CA ALA A 140 1.49 -9.00 6.07
C ALA A 140 0.50 -9.50 5.00
N ALA A 141 0.35 -8.74 3.92
CA ALA A 141 -0.45 -9.08 2.75
C ALA A 141 0.48 -9.37 1.56
N PRO A 142 0.75 -10.66 1.24
CA PRO A 142 1.64 -11.03 0.16
C PRO A 142 1.00 -10.69 -1.19
N ILE A 143 1.81 -10.18 -2.12
CA ILE A 143 1.44 -9.89 -3.50
C ILE A 143 2.50 -10.45 -4.46
N ASP A 144 2.14 -10.55 -5.74
CA ASP A 144 3.02 -11.12 -6.76
C ASP A 144 4.39 -10.41 -6.79
N GLN A 145 5.46 -11.16 -7.00
CA GLN A 145 6.80 -10.60 -7.10
C GLN A 145 6.90 -9.58 -8.24
N GLY A 146 7.57 -8.46 -7.98
CA GLY A 146 7.71 -7.35 -8.92
C GLY A 146 6.54 -6.38 -8.87
N SER A 147 5.57 -6.60 -7.97
CA SER A 147 4.49 -5.67 -7.72
C SER A 147 4.96 -4.44 -6.95
N ILE A 148 5.95 -4.59 -6.05
CA ILE A 148 6.53 -3.51 -5.27
C ILE A 148 7.93 -3.21 -5.79
N ILE A 149 8.14 -1.99 -6.27
CA ILE A 149 9.44 -1.54 -6.77
C ILE A 149 9.91 -0.40 -5.88
N ALA A 150 10.93 -0.64 -5.06
CA ALA A 150 11.56 0.39 -4.26
C ALA A 150 12.36 1.35 -5.14
N GLN A 151 12.16 2.65 -4.96
CA GLN A 151 12.91 3.67 -5.67
C GLN A 151 14.00 4.24 -4.77
N GLY A 152 15.24 4.26 -5.24
CA GLY A 152 16.37 4.91 -4.54
C GLY A 152 16.91 4.17 -3.32
N CYS A 153 16.40 2.97 -3.06
CA CYS A 153 16.77 2.13 -1.91
C CYS A 153 17.57 0.87 -2.30
N GLN A 154 17.79 0.65 -3.60
CA GLN A 154 18.62 -0.44 -4.12
C GLN A 154 20.08 0.00 -4.18
N GLU A 155 21.01 -0.86 -3.77
CA GLU A 155 22.46 -0.57 -3.84
C GLU A 155 22.88 -0.30 -5.30
N VAL A 156 23.71 0.74 -5.49
CA VAL A 156 24.29 1.13 -6.78
C VAL A 156 25.46 0.23 -7.14
#